data_AF-A0A952H3B2-F1
#
_entry.id   AF-A0A952H3B2-F1
#
_cell.length_a   1.000
_cell.length_b   1.000
_cell.length_c   1.000
_cell.angle_alpha   90.00
_cell.angle_beta   90.00
_cell.angle_gamma   90.00
#
_symmetry.space_group_name_H-M   'P 1'
#
loop_
_entity.id
_entity.type
_entity.pdbx_description
1 polymer ?
#
loop_
_entity_poly.entity_id
_entity_poly.type
_entity_poly.pdbx_seq_one_letter_code
_entity_poly.pdbx_strand_id
1 'polypeptide(L)'
;MQDLTVAFDVGQRDTLLADWQWLIGKHRLPILFTASGNAFVQDVNDGSIHLLDTGEGRLKPACDSADQLRHLLDDVNFVIAHFDVNAIGQLKSEGRELAAGQVWSFIHPPVLGGSFDTDNYEPTDLAVHFSIQGQIHRQVKDLPDGAAISSIQLK
;
A
#
# COMPACT_ATOMS: atom_id res chain seq x y z
N MET A 1 -6.89 2.33 -15.16
CA MET A 1 -6.33 3.27 -14.17
C MET A 1 -7.32 3.60 -13.05
N GLN A 2 -8.56 3.99 -13.34
CA GLN A 2 -9.57 4.30 -12.29
C GLN A 2 -9.78 3.16 -11.28
N ASP A 3 -9.82 1.90 -11.74
CA ASP A 3 -9.98 0.74 -10.86
C ASP A 3 -8.74 0.35 -10.06
N LEU A 4 -7.57 0.91 -10.41
CA LEU A 4 -6.28 0.54 -9.84
C LEU A 4 -5.77 1.58 -8.84
N THR A 5 -6.48 2.69 -8.67
CA THR A 5 -6.06 3.82 -7.84
C THR A 5 -7.20 4.30 -6.97
N VAL A 6 -6.86 4.92 -5.84
CA VAL A 6 -7.84 5.45 -4.89
C VAL A 6 -7.64 6.94 -4.73
N ALA A 7 -8.73 7.70 -4.89
CA ALA A 7 -8.73 9.13 -4.61
C ALA A 7 -8.68 9.35 -3.09
N PHE A 8 -7.96 10.38 -2.67
CA PHE A 8 -7.83 10.75 -1.26
C PHE A 8 -7.88 12.27 -1.11
N ASP A 9 -8.25 12.74 0.09
CA ASP A 9 -8.20 14.15 0.42
C ASP A 9 -6.75 14.59 0.67
N VAL A 10 -6.29 15.57 -0.11
CA VAL A 10 -4.96 16.17 0.04
C VAL A 10 -4.78 16.79 1.43
N GLY A 11 -5.87 17.21 2.10
CA GLY A 11 -5.84 17.69 3.48
C GLY A 11 -5.41 16.63 4.52
N GLN A 12 -5.47 15.35 4.18
CA GLN A 12 -5.06 14.23 5.05
C GLN A 12 -3.67 13.66 4.68
N ARG A 13 -3.00 14.25 3.68
CA ARG A 13 -1.74 13.75 3.12
C ARG A 13 -0.65 13.52 4.18
N ASP A 14 -0.56 14.42 5.16
CA ASP A 14 0.47 14.36 6.20
C ASP A 14 0.19 13.32 7.29
N THR A 15 -1.07 12.85 7.41
CA THR A 15 -1.51 11.96 8.48
C THR A 15 -1.77 10.53 8.02
N LEU A 16 -2.14 10.31 6.76
CA LEU A 16 -2.52 8.98 6.24
C LEU A 16 -1.44 7.91 6.42
N LEU A 17 -0.16 8.30 6.36
CA LEU A 17 0.98 7.39 6.51
C LEU A 17 1.73 7.58 7.83
N ALA A 18 1.10 8.14 8.86
CA ALA A 18 1.74 8.39 10.15
C ALA A 18 2.36 7.12 10.78
N ASP A 19 1.64 5.99 10.73
CA ASP A 19 2.11 4.70 11.25
C ASP A 19 3.21 4.04 10.39
N TRP A 20 3.52 4.59 9.22
CA TRP A 20 4.59 4.15 8.33
C TRP A 20 5.83 5.05 8.36
N GLN A 21 5.83 6.16 9.10
CA GLN A 21 6.98 7.09 9.17
C GLN A 21 8.27 6.44 9.65
N TRP A 22 8.19 5.32 10.39
CA TRP A 22 9.37 4.54 10.80
C TRP A 22 10.11 3.91 9.61
N LEU A 23 9.42 3.66 8.48
CA LEU A 23 9.97 3.08 7.26
C LEU A 23 10.20 4.14 6.19
N ILE A 24 9.20 5.01 5.94
CA ILE A 24 9.26 6.00 4.85
C ILE A 24 10.01 7.28 5.24
N GLY A 25 10.26 7.49 6.54
CA GLY A 25 10.79 8.74 7.07
C GLY A 25 9.72 9.86 7.14
N LYS A 26 10.15 11.06 7.54
CA LYS A 26 9.24 12.21 7.71
C LYS A 26 9.14 13.13 6.49
N HIS A 27 10.00 12.92 5.49
CA HIS A 27 10.11 13.76 4.30
C HIS A 27 9.40 13.17 3.08
N ARG A 28 8.87 11.95 3.18
CA ARG A 28 8.14 11.30 2.10
C ARG A 28 6.65 11.42 2.33
N LEU A 29 5.95 12.04 1.38
CA LEU A 29 4.51 12.25 1.44
C LEU A 29 3.80 11.46 0.33
N PRO A 30 2.62 10.86 0.61
CA PRO A 30 1.89 10.11 -0.40
C PRO A 30 1.47 11.01 -1.56
N ILE A 31 1.58 10.49 -2.78
CA ILE A 31 1.14 11.17 -4.02
C ILE A 31 0.11 10.33 -4.80
N LEU A 32 0.07 9.02 -4.56
CA LEU A 32 -0.86 8.10 -5.21
C LEU A 32 -1.05 6.87 -4.32
N PHE A 33 -2.28 6.38 -4.23
CA PHE A 33 -2.61 5.11 -3.59
C PHE A 33 -3.12 4.12 -4.63
N THR A 34 -2.68 2.87 -4.54
CA THR A 34 -3.19 1.77 -5.36
C THR A 34 -4.46 1.20 -4.74
N ALA A 35 -5.33 0.61 -5.55
CA ALA A 35 -6.50 -0.13 -5.06
C ALA A 35 -6.11 -1.35 -4.21
N SER A 36 -4.88 -1.86 -4.35
CA SER A 36 -4.32 -2.95 -3.56
C SER A 36 -3.73 -2.53 -2.20
N GLY A 37 -3.86 -1.25 -1.82
CA GLY A 37 -3.38 -0.77 -0.51
C GLY A 37 -1.92 -0.34 -0.47
N ASN A 38 -1.25 -0.17 -1.60
CA ASN A 38 0.11 0.37 -1.66
C ASN A 38 0.11 1.89 -1.87
N ALA A 39 1.22 2.55 -1.56
CA ALA A 39 1.35 3.99 -1.74
C ALA A 39 2.62 4.38 -2.48
N PHE A 40 2.51 5.22 -3.51
CA PHE A 40 3.66 5.95 -4.01
C PHE A 40 3.87 7.18 -3.14
N VAL A 41 5.08 7.30 -2.59
CA VAL A 41 5.49 8.40 -1.72
C VAL A 41 6.63 9.17 -2.37
N GLN A 42 6.55 10.49 -2.32
CA GLN A 42 7.55 11.39 -2.90
C GLN A 42 8.35 12.07 -1.79
N ASP A 43 9.68 12.03 -1.88
CA ASP A 43 10.55 12.79 -1.01
C ASP A 43 10.47 14.29 -1.37
N VAL A 44 10.16 15.13 -0.39
CA VAL A 44 10.02 16.58 -0.60
C VAL A 44 11.35 17.30 -0.82
N ASN A 45 12.48 16.65 -0.52
CA ASN A 45 13.80 17.27 -0.65
C ASN A 45 14.38 17.11 -2.06
N ASP A 46 14.25 15.93 -2.66
CA ASP A 46 14.85 15.62 -3.97
C ASP A 46 13.84 15.22 -5.06
N GLY A 47 12.57 15.02 -4.70
CA GLY A 47 11.50 14.66 -5.63
C GLY A 47 11.43 13.18 -6.00
N SER A 48 12.33 12.34 -5.48
CA SER A 48 12.37 10.90 -5.74
C SER A 48 11.10 10.20 -5.24
N ILE A 49 10.65 9.18 -5.96
CA ILE A 49 9.42 8.45 -5.68
C ILE A 49 9.73 7.00 -5.36
N HIS A 50 9.12 6.53 -4.28
CA HIS A 50 9.22 5.17 -3.81
C HIS A 50 7.83 4.55 -3.68
N LEU A 51 7.72 3.25 -3.90
CA LEU A 51 6.55 2.45 -3.57
C LEU A 51 6.69 1.94 -2.13
N LEU A 52 5.77 2.35 -1.26
CA LEU A 52 5.49 1.66 -0.02
C LEU A 52 4.61 0.45 -0.33
N ASP A 53 5.22 -0.72 -0.22
CA ASP A 53 4.58 -2.03 -0.32
C ASP A 53 4.09 -2.44 1.08
N THR A 54 2.77 -2.41 1.28
CA THR A 54 2.14 -2.68 2.58
C THR A 54 1.93 -4.17 2.83
N GLY A 55 2.04 -5.03 1.80
CA GLY A 55 1.98 -6.48 1.96
C GLY A 55 3.30 -7.05 2.45
N GLU A 56 4.42 -6.55 1.92
CA GLU A 56 5.78 -6.97 2.32
C GLU A 56 6.40 -6.07 3.41
N GLY A 57 5.83 -4.88 3.66
CA GLY A 57 6.41 -3.90 4.57
C GLY A 57 7.73 -3.33 4.08
N ARG A 58 7.82 -3.02 2.78
CA ARG A 58 9.06 -2.57 2.12
C ARG A 58 8.88 -1.23 1.44
N LEU A 59 9.97 -0.48 1.37
CA LEU A 59 10.05 0.75 0.57
C LEU A 59 10.96 0.49 -0.62
N LYS A 60 10.40 0.52 -1.83
CA LYS A 60 11.09 0.18 -3.08
C LYS A 60 11.24 1.45 -3.93
N PRO A 61 12.40 1.76 -4.54
CA PRO A 61 12.50 2.87 -5.47
C PRO A 61 11.60 2.62 -6.68
N ALA A 62 10.91 3.67 -7.16
CA ALA A 62 10.00 3.58 -8.31
C ALA A 62 10.46 4.45 -9.48
N CYS A 63 10.73 5.73 -9.24
CA CYS A 63 11.22 6.68 -10.24
C CYS A 63 11.76 7.97 -9.59
N ASP A 64 12.35 8.85 -10.40
CA ASP A 64 13.07 10.02 -9.89
C ASP A 64 12.19 11.28 -9.76
N SER A 65 10.98 11.29 -10.34
CA SER A 65 10.12 12.48 -10.31
C SER A 65 8.65 12.18 -10.62
N ALA A 66 7.76 13.09 -10.20
CA ALA A 66 6.33 13.01 -10.48
C ALA A 66 6.02 13.04 -11.99
N ASP A 67 6.82 13.77 -12.78
CA ASP A 67 6.67 13.77 -14.24
C ASP A 67 7.03 12.41 -14.84
N GLN A 68 8.11 11.77 -14.38
CA GLN A 68 8.44 10.42 -14.81
C GLN A 68 7.37 9.42 -14.39
N LEU A 69 6.82 9.53 -13.17
CA LEU A 69 5.72 8.67 -12.73
C LEU A 69 4.52 8.79 -13.68
N ARG A 70 4.14 10.00 -14.09
CA ARG A 70 3.03 10.21 -15.04
C ARG A 70 3.22 9.43 -16.35
N HIS A 71 4.43 9.44 -16.90
CA HIS A 71 4.75 8.67 -18.11
C HIS A 71 4.73 7.16 -17.85
N LEU A 72 5.21 6.71 -16.69
CA LEU A 72 5.21 5.30 -16.30
C LEU A 72 3.80 4.73 -16.07
N LEU A 73 2.83 5.57 -15.68
CA LEU A 73 1.44 5.15 -15.55
C LEU A 73 0.78 4.79 -16.90
N ASP A 74 1.36 5.22 -18.03
CA ASP A 74 0.96 4.81 -19.37
C ASP A 74 1.70 3.55 -19.86
N ASP A 75 2.73 3.09 -19.15
CA ASP A 75 3.47 1.85 -19.44
C ASP A 75 2.76 0.64 -18.80
N VAL A 76 2.24 -0.24 -19.64
CA VAL A 76 1.55 -1.46 -19.22
C VAL A 76 2.39 -2.37 -18.33
N ASN A 77 3.70 -2.48 -18.58
CA ASN A 77 4.58 -3.34 -17.80
C ASN A 77 4.80 -2.75 -16.40
N PHE A 78 4.96 -1.43 -16.32
CA PHE A 78 5.07 -0.73 -15.04
C PHE A 78 3.79 -0.91 -14.22
N VAL A 79 2.63 -0.72 -14.84
CA VAL A 79 1.33 -0.87 -14.17
C VAL A 79 1.13 -2.31 -13.68
N ILE A 80 1.40 -3.32 -14.51
CA ILE A 80 1.30 -4.74 -14.10
C ILE A 80 2.20 -5.05 -12.91
N ALA A 81 3.42 -4.50 -12.88
CA ALA A 81 4.41 -4.79 -11.84
C ALA A 81 4.13 -4.10 -10.48
N HIS A 82 3.35 -3.02 -10.44
CA HIS A 82 3.19 -2.20 -9.22
C HIS A 82 1.74 -2.04 -8.72
N PHE A 83 0.73 -2.46 -9.49
CA PHE A 83 -0.69 -2.20 -9.18
C PHE A 83 -1.51 -3.48 -8.96
N ASP A 84 -0.86 -4.65 -8.81
CA ASP A 84 -1.50 -5.93 -8.53
C ASP A 84 -2.67 -6.25 -9.48
N VAL A 85 -2.49 -5.92 -10.77
CA VAL A 85 -3.53 -5.93 -11.80
C VAL A 85 -4.31 -7.25 -11.85
N ASN A 86 -3.62 -8.37 -11.67
CA ASN A 86 -4.23 -9.70 -11.70
C ASN A 86 -5.18 -9.92 -10.51
N ALA A 87 -4.75 -9.59 -9.28
CA ALA A 87 -5.57 -9.74 -8.09
C ALA A 87 -6.80 -8.83 -8.15
N ILE A 88 -6.62 -7.56 -8.55
CA ILE A 88 -7.74 -6.62 -8.73
C ILE A 88 -8.70 -7.10 -9.82
N GLY A 89 -8.18 -7.59 -10.95
CA GLY A 89 -9.00 -8.15 -12.02
C GLY A 89 -9.86 -9.33 -11.57
N GLN A 90 -9.28 -10.24 -10.78
CA GLN A 90 -9.99 -11.39 -10.24
C GLN A 90 -11.07 -10.98 -9.23
N LEU A 91 -10.77 -10.10 -8.27
CA LEU A 91 -11.74 -9.57 -7.31
C LEU A 91 -12.95 -8.93 -8.01
N LYS A 92 -12.70 -8.19 -9.10
CA LYS A 92 -13.76 -7.62 -9.92
C LYS A 92 -14.57 -8.68 -10.65
N SER A 93 -13.93 -9.71 -11.19
CA SER A 93 -14.64 -10.82 -11.86
C SER A 93 -15.55 -11.62 -10.91
N GLU A 94 -15.22 -11.63 -9.61
CA GLU A 94 -16.02 -12.21 -8.53
C GLU A 94 -17.19 -11.31 -8.10
N GLY A 95 -17.35 -10.14 -8.72
CA GLY A 95 -18.40 -9.16 -8.41
C GLY A 95 -18.14 -8.36 -7.13
N ARG A 96 -16.89 -8.31 -6.67
CA ARG A 96 -16.48 -7.54 -5.50
C ARG A 96 -16.11 -6.12 -5.89
N GLU A 97 -16.49 -5.16 -5.07
CA GLU A 97 -16.31 -3.73 -5.36
C GLU A 97 -15.76 -2.97 -4.14
N LEU A 98 -15.04 -1.88 -4.41
CA LEU A 98 -14.62 -0.90 -3.41
C LEU A 98 -15.60 0.27 -3.39
N ALA A 99 -15.99 0.72 -2.20
CA ALA A 99 -16.61 2.03 -2.06
C ALA A 99 -15.56 3.15 -2.19
N ALA A 100 -16.04 4.38 -2.37
CA ALA A 100 -15.15 5.56 -2.38
C ALA A 100 -14.32 5.63 -1.09
N GLY A 101 -13.01 5.84 -1.23
CA GLY A 101 -12.07 5.90 -0.10
C GLY A 101 -11.67 4.55 0.48
N GLN A 102 -12.01 3.42 -0.16
CA GLN A 102 -11.56 2.10 0.24
C GLN A 102 -10.43 1.56 -0.62
N VAL A 103 -9.65 0.64 -0.05
CA VAL A 103 -8.66 -0.22 -0.70
C VAL A 103 -8.97 -1.68 -0.39
N TRP A 104 -8.38 -2.59 -1.16
CA TRP A 104 -8.31 -3.99 -0.79
C TRP A 104 -7.21 -4.21 0.24
N SER A 105 -7.58 -4.62 1.45
CA SER A 105 -6.66 -5.04 2.51
C SER A 105 -6.70 -6.55 2.67
N PHE A 106 -5.65 -7.12 3.25
CA PHE A 106 -5.68 -8.52 3.67
C PHE A 106 -6.49 -8.70 4.96
N ILE A 107 -7.38 -9.69 5.00
CA ILE A 107 -8.10 -10.15 6.20
C ILE A 107 -7.09 -10.71 7.21
N HIS A 108 -6.22 -11.61 6.74
CA HIS A 108 -5.06 -12.08 7.47
C HIS A 108 -3.78 -11.59 6.76
N PRO A 109 -3.04 -10.62 7.34
CA PRO A 109 -1.85 -10.07 6.69
C PRO A 109 -0.78 -11.14 6.36
N PRO A 110 -0.16 -11.12 5.16
CA PRO A 110 0.86 -12.10 4.77
C PRO A 110 2.05 -12.15 5.73
N VAL A 111 2.45 -11.01 6.29
CA VAL A 111 3.51 -10.94 7.31
C VAL A 111 3.17 -11.71 8.61
N LEU A 112 1.90 -12.01 8.83
CA LEU A 112 1.40 -12.82 9.95
C LEU A 112 1.07 -14.26 9.56
N GLY A 113 1.39 -14.69 8.32
CA GLY A 113 1.10 -16.03 7.80
C GLY A 113 -0.12 -16.13 6.89
N GLY A 114 -0.69 -15.00 6.46
CA GLY A 114 -1.77 -14.98 5.48
C GLY A 114 -1.36 -15.33 4.05
N SER A 115 -2.35 -15.68 3.23
CA SER A 115 -2.17 -15.94 1.80
C SER A 115 -2.35 -14.68 0.96
N PHE A 116 -1.91 -14.75 -0.29
CA PHE A 116 -2.17 -13.72 -1.32
C PHE A 116 -3.39 -14.04 -2.19
N ASP A 117 -4.19 -15.02 -1.78
CA ASP A 117 -5.37 -15.45 -2.51
C ASP A 117 -6.51 -14.42 -2.36
N THR A 118 -7.40 -14.33 -3.35
CA THR A 118 -8.47 -13.30 -3.38
C THR A 118 -9.49 -13.45 -2.25
N ASP A 119 -9.63 -14.64 -1.67
CA ASP A 119 -10.49 -14.90 -0.51
C ASP A 119 -9.97 -14.22 0.78
N ASN A 120 -8.67 -13.92 0.84
CA ASN A 120 -8.03 -13.24 1.94
C ASN A 120 -8.03 -11.71 1.79
N TYR A 121 -8.77 -11.15 0.84
CA TYR A 121 -8.93 -9.70 0.69
C TYR A 121 -10.27 -9.21 1.24
N GLU A 122 -10.33 -7.97 1.71
CA GLU A 122 -11.56 -7.27 2.08
C GLU A 122 -11.51 -5.76 1.75
N PRO A 123 -12.64 -5.12 1.42
CA PRO A 123 -12.70 -3.66 1.30
C PRO A 123 -12.45 -3.02 2.67
N THR A 124 -11.46 -2.15 2.77
CA THR A 124 -11.09 -1.46 4.01
C THR A 124 -10.95 0.03 3.75
N ASP A 125 -11.36 0.86 4.69
CA ASP A 125 -11.10 2.31 4.65
C ASP A 125 -9.59 2.59 4.50
N LEU A 126 -9.25 3.53 3.62
CA LEU A 126 -7.86 3.86 3.30
C LEU A 126 -7.02 4.17 4.55
N ALA A 127 -7.53 5.02 5.45
CA ALA A 127 -6.80 5.44 6.64
C ALA A 127 -6.65 4.27 7.63
N VAL A 128 -7.72 3.46 7.80
CA VAL A 128 -7.68 2.25 8.63
C VAL A 128 -6.65 1.26 8.11
N HIS A 129 -6.63 0.99 6.80
CA HIS A 129 -5.66 0.07 6.18
C HIS A 129 -4.22 0.50 6.48
N PHE A 130 -3.86 1.76 6.18
CA PHE A 130 -2.49 2.22 6.38
C PHE A 130 -2.10 2.30 7.85
N SER A 131 -3.03 2.63 8.76
CA SER A 131 -2.74 2.61 10.19
C SER A 131 -2.47 1.18 10.69
N ILE A 132 -3.38 0.24 10.41
CA ILE A 132 -3.25 -1.14 10.90
C ILE A 132 -2.00 -1.81 10.34
N GLN A 133 -1.79 -1.77 9.02
CA GLN A 133 -0.62 -2.42 8.40
C GLN A 133 0.68 -1.78 8.88
N GLY A 134 0.73 -0.46 9.03
CA GLY A 134 1.92 0.24 9.55
C GLY A 134 2.27 -0.17 10.97
N GLN A 135 1.26 -0.32 11.85
CA GLN A 135 1.44 -0.79 13.22
C GLN A 135 1.88 -2.26 13.28
N ILE A 136 1.33 -3.13 12.44
CA ILE A 136 1.70 -4.55 12.35
C ILE A 136 3.15 -4.67 11.90
N HIS A 137 3.50 -4.09 10.76
CA HIS A 137 4.85 -4.19 10.21
C HIS A 137 5.90 -3.61 11.15
N ARG A 138 5.59 -2.51 11.86
CA ARG A 138 6.49 -1.95 12.88
C ARG A 138 6.80 -2.93 14.02
N GLN A 139 5.83 -3.75 14.42
CA GLN A 139 6.01 -4.71 15.52
C GLN A 139 6.84 -5.92 15.12
N VAL A 140 6.77 -6.33 13.85
CA VAL A 140 7.39 -7.56 13.36
C VAL A 140 8.71 -7.34 12.61
N LYS A 141 9.05 -6.09 12.27
CA LYS A 141 10.23 -5.75 11.43
C LYS A 141 11.58 -6.28 11.93
N ASP A 142 11.72 -6.49 13.24
CA ASP A 142 12.97 -6.94 13.88
C ASP A 142 12.94 -8.44 14.24
N LEU A 143 11.86 -9.14 13.87
CA LEU A 143 11.75 -10.59 14.08
C LEU A 143 12.46 -11.34 12.95
N PRO A 144 13.12 -12.47 13.25
CA PRO A 144 13.66 -13.32 12.20
C PRO A 144 12.54 -13.97 11.40
N ASP A 145 12.84 -14.30 10.14
CA ASP A 145 11.92 -15.03 9.27
C ASP A 145 11.46 -16.34 9.94
N GLY A 146 10.16 -16.58 9.91
CA GLY A 146 9.54 -17.76 10.55
C GLY A 146 9.39 -17.66 12.07
N ALA A 147 9.66 -16.50 12.68
CA ALA A 147 9.33 -16.28 14.09
C ALA A 147 7.83 -16.50 14.35
N ALA A 148 7.51 -17.25 15.40
CA ALA A 148 6.12 -17.42 15.83
C ALA A 148 5.59 -16.11 16.43
N ILE A 149 4.49 -15.60 15.88
CA ILE A 149 3.85 -14.37 16.34
C ILE A 149 2.69 -14.74 17.25
N SER A 150 2.81 -14.44 18.54
CA SER A 150 1.81 -14.80 19.56
C SER A 150 0.76 -13.72 19.81
N SER A 151 1.07 -12.45 19.53
CA SER A 151 0.13 -11.34 19.70
C SER A 151 0.55 -10.11 18.89
N ILE A 152 -0.45 -9.36 18.40
CA ILE A 152 -0.30 -8.03 17.82
C ILE A 152 -1.13 -7.06 18.67
N GLN A 153 -0.57 -5.88 18.97
CA GLN A 153 -1.29 -4.81 19.65
C GLN A 153 -1.53 -3.65 18.69
N LEU A 154 -2.79 -3.29 18.49
CA LEU A 154 -3.20 -2.12 17.72
C LEU A 154 -3.62 -1.01 18.69
N LYS A 155 -3.29 0.24 18.35
CA LYS A 155 -3.65 1.44 19.11
C LYS A 155 -4.84 2.15 18.50
#